data_AF-W0RP14-F1
#
_entry.id   AF-W0RP14-F1
#
_cell.length_a   1.000
_cell.length_b   1.000
_cell.length_c   1.000
_cell.angle_alpha   90.00
_cell.angle_beta   90.00
_cell.angle_gamma   90.00
#
_symmetry.space_group_name_H-M   'P 1'
#
loop_
_entity.id
_entity.type
_entity.pdbx_description
1 polymer ?
#
loop_
_entity_poly.entity_id
_entity_poly.type
_entity_poly.pdbx_seq_one_letter_code
_entity_poly.pdbx_strand_id
1 'polypeptide(L)'
;MRLPAYYDGKLIIYEWMRGWMRAVTMNAQGDYVRMEPFLGHLTFDHPMDVELGPDGSLYVLEYGTYWFAKNPNARLSRIVYHAGNRPPIARISASRTVGAAPLTVRLSAAGSTDYDPGDTLRYAWSIDGRAVATGAEVTRTLSAPGAHTVRLTVRDPAGATGTAEQRLLVGNTPPQVSIRLDGNRSFYWDSASVPYRVEASDAEDGSLGRGIAPSRVRVTLDYQATGVSRAPAAGHQAEAPGLALIRRSDCLACHGVDQASLGPSFRMVAQRYAGRDSALDRLVSKVIAGGSGNWGNRVMAAHPTLSRDVARQMVSYVLSLASPGTVLPTSGALRLDRHRGDGAGAYVLTARYVDQARAGVGPLEAVAEVVLRSPLLHAGDVTDVKGIGVSPGRGADAQERPIATAYDPGAWLHLGPTDLTGVGGVSVGLQTLGHAVTVELRADSAGGAVLGTSSVAPAANEAWTTARVPLDLSGERDLYVVLRSDAPDLGQFNPMARVDVVRFEKRAP
;
A
#
# COMPACT_ATOMS: atom_id res chain seq x y z
N MET A 1 19.20 35.75 -3.49
CA MET A 1 17.82 36.24 -3.28
C MET A 1 17.49 36.04 -1.81
N ARG A 2 17.18 37.08 -1.04
CA ARG A 2 17.11 37.02 0.43
C ARG A 2 15.71 36.62 0.92
N LEU A 3 15.61 36.15 2.16
CA LEU A 3 14.34 36.05 2.90
C LEU A 3 13.56 37.38 2.86
N PRO A 4 12.25 37.39 3.16
CA PRO A 4 11.50 38.64 3.29
C PRO A 4 12.22 39.67 4.18
N ALA A 5 12.18 40.95 3.80
CA ALA A 5 12.81 42.05 4.56
C ALA A 5 12.34 42.12 6.02
N TYR A 6 11.17 41.54 6.34
CA TYR A 6 10.70 41.37 7.71
C TYR A 6 11.70 40.65 8.64
N TYR A 7 12.50 39.73 8.10
CA TYR A 7 13.47 38.94 8.87
C TYR A 7 14.84 39.62 8.98
N ASP A 8 15.06 40.78 8.36
CA ASP A 8 16.32 41.49 8.46
C ASP A 8 16.63 41.87 9.92
N GLY A 9 17.84 41.54 10.38
CA GLY A 9 18.29 41.80 11.75
C GLY A 9 17.70 40.86 12.83
N LYS A 10 16.83 39.91 12.47
CA LYS A 10 16.33 38.90 13.42
C LYS A 10 17.30 37.74 13.54
N LEU A 11 17.38 37.16 14.74
CA LEU A 11 18.13 35.93 14.98
C LEU A 11 17.23 34.72 14.68
N ILE A 12 17.65 33.84 13.78
CA ILE A 12 16.98 32.56 13.55
C ILE A 12 17.61 31.52 14.48
N ILE A 13 16.79 30.95 15.36
CA ILE A 13 17.17 29.85 16.24
C ILE A 13 16.39 28.59 15.87
N TYR A 14 16.95 27.43 16.17
CA TYR A 14 16.33 26.14 15.94
C TYR A 14 16.58 25.23 17.14
N GLU A 15 15.70 24.25 17.34
CA GLU A 15 15.83 23.33 18.46
C GLU A 15 15.66 21.88 18.04
N TRP A 16 16.64 21.09 18.44
CA TRP A 16 16.84 19.70 18.07
C TRP A 16 15.65 18.82 18.48
N MET A 17 15.37 18.74 19.77
CA MET A 17 14.44 17.75 20.33
C MET A 17 12.99 18.01 19.94
N ARG A 18 12.63 19.28 19.75
CA ARG A 18 11.26 19.68 19.42
C ARG A 18 11.06 19.99 17.93
N GLY A 19 12.10 19.89 17.11
CA GLY A 19 12.00 19.98 15.64
C GLY A 19 11.42 21.30 15.12
N TRP A 20 11.69 22.43 15.80
CA TRP A 20 11.17 23.74 15.39
C TRP A 20 12.27 24.75 15.10
N MET A 21 11.91 25.79 14.34
CA MET A 21 12.70 26.99 14.12
C MET A 21 11.91 28.24 14.54
N ARG A 22 12.58 29.26 15.07
CA ARG A 22 12.00 30.53 15.51
C ARG A 22 12.82 31.71 15.04
N ALA A 23 12.14 32.82 14.75
CA ALA A 23 12.76 34.12 14.54
C ALA A 23 12.63 34.96 15.81
N VAL A 24 13.74 35.49 16.30
CA VAL A 24 13.83 36.32 17.50
C VAL A 24 14.04 37.77 17.08
N THR A 25 13.15 38.63 17.53
CA THR A 25 13.24 40.08 17.37
C THR A 25 14.01 40.66 18.55
N MET A 26 15.05 41.44 18.26
CA MET A 26 15.84 42.16 19.26
C MET A 26 15.70 43.67 19.06
N ASN A 27 15.87 44.45 20.13
CA ASN A 27 15.95 45.91 20.03
C ASN A 27 17.34 46.33 19.52
N ALA A 28 17.58 47.65 19.39
CA ALA A 28 18.85 48.18 18.89
C ALA A 28 20.06 47.87 19.80
N GLN A 29 19.81 47.54 21.08
CA GLN A 29 20.83 47.16 22.07
C GLN A 29 21.08 45.64 22.09
N GLY A 30 20.31 44.86 21.33
CA GLY A 30 20.38 43.39 21.30
C GLY A 30 19.48 42.70 22.32
N ASP A 31 18.65 43.43 23.08
CA ASP A 31 17.75 42.82 24.07
C ASP A 31 16.57 42.14 23.37
N TYR A 32 16.15 41.00 23.95
CA TYR A 32 14.98 40.25 23.50
C TYR A 32 13.71 41.11 23.54
N VAL A 33 12.97 41.14 22.42
CA VAL A 33 11.65 41.78 22.34
C VAL A 33 10.55 40.72 22.24
N ARG A 34 10.67 39.80 21.27
CA ARG A 34 9.71 38.70 21.04
C ARG A 34 10.31 37.60 20.19
N MET A 35 9.71 36.41 20.24
CA MET A 35 9.98 35.31 19.31
C MET A 35 8.70 34.83 18.62
N GLU A 36 8.83 34.43 17.36
CA GLU A 36 7.76 33.85 16.55
C GLU A 36 8.24 32.57 15.85
N PRO A 37 7.33 31.64 15.48
CA PRO A 37 7.69 30.52 14.62
C PRO A 37 8.28 31.01 13.29
N PHE A 38 9.39 30.40 12.87
CA PHE A 38 9.99 30.62 11.56
C PHE A 38 9.74 29.37 10.71
N LEU A 39 9.11 29.55 9.55
CA LEU A 39 8.68 28.43 8.68
C LEU A 39 7.80 27.40 9.38
N GLY A 40 6.93 27.83 10.31
CA GLY A 40 6.12 26.92 11.15
C GLY A 40 5.10 26.03 10.41
N HIS A 41 4.95 26.17 9.09
CA HIS A 41 4.17 25.27 8.24
C HIS A 41 4.98 24.08 7.72
N LEU A 42 6.31 24.09 7.93
CA LEU A 42 7.21 22.98 7.64
C LEU A 42 7.46 22.18 8.92
N THR A 43 7.68 20.89 8.76
CA THR A 43 8.11 19.99 9.84
C THR A 43 9.58 19.66 9.64
N PHE A 44 10.38 19.79 10.70
CA PHE A 44 11.80 19.48 10.67
C PHE A 44 12.10 18.24 11.52
N ASP A 45 12.89 17.33 10.97
CA ASP A 45 13.25 16.05 11.58
C ASP A 45 14.60 16.16 12.30
N HIS A 46 14.59 16.84 13.45
CA HIS A 46 15.78 17.17 14.25
C HIS A 46 16.83 17.98 13.45
N PRO A 47 16.68 19.32 13.38
CA PRO A 47 17.63 20.18 12.66
C PRO A 47 18.95 20.31 13.44
N MET A 48 20.07 19.84 12.85
CA MET A 48 21.43 19.95 13.41
C MET A 48 22.07 21.30 13.11
N ASP A 49 21.86 21.78 11.89
CA ASP A 49 22.53 22.97 11.38
C ASP A 49 21.67 23.70 10.35
N VAL A 50 21.80 25.02 10.32
CA VAL A 50 21.02 25.92 9.48
C VAL A 50 21.89 27.04 8.97
N GLU A 51 22.05 27.14 7.64
CA GLU A 51 22.91 28.15 7.02
C GLU A 51 22.23 28.82 5.82
N LEU A 52 22.46 30.13 5.66
CA LEU A 52 22.03 30.86 4.47
C LEU A 52 23.15 30.81 3.43
N GLY A 53 22.89 30.15 2.30
CA GLY A 53 23.86 30.04 1.22
C GLY A 53 24.05 31.35 0.44
N PRO A 54 25.12 31.46 -0.38
CA PRO A 54 25.40 32.64 -1.19
C PRO A 54 24.34 32.91 -2.27
N ASP A 55 23.57 31.90 -2.66
CA ASP A 55 22.40 32.02 -3.53
C ASP A 55 21.17 32.63 -2.81
N GLY A 56 21.26 32.74 -1.48
CA GLY A 56 20.22 33.22 -0.57
C GLY A 56 19.15 32.17 -0.26
N SER A 57 19.39 30.90 -0.60
CA SER A 57 18.59 29.79 -0.10
C SER A 57 19.00 29.45 1.32
N LEU A 58 18.04 29.01 2.14
CA LEU A 58 18.32 28.48 3.48
C LEU A 58 18.53 26.97 3.40
N TYR A 59 19.66 26.49 3.90
CA TYR A 59 20.00 25.08 3.98
C TYR A 59 19.81 24.59 5.41
N VAL A 60 19.13 23.45 5.59
CA VAL A 60 18.88 22.83 6.89
C VAL A 60 19.35 21.39 6.86
N LEU A 61 20.30 21.03 7.73
CA LEU A 61 20.78 19.67 7.90
C LEU A 61 19.94 18.95 8.96
N GLU A 62 19.27 17.87 8.58
CA GLU A 62 18.31 17.13 9.42
C GLU A 62 18.81 15.69 9.67
N TYR A 63 18.75 15.26 10.93
CA TYR A 63 19.27 13.97 11.36
C TYR A 63 18.31 12.80 11.19
N GLY A 64 17.00 13.04 11.24
CA GLY A 64 15.96 12.02 11.19
C GLY A 64 15.54 11.49 12.56
N THR A 65 14.70 10.45 12.60
CA THR A 65 13.93 10.08 13.81
C THR A 65 14.67 9.18 14.80
N TYR A 66 15.46 8.22 14.31
CA TYR A 66 16.08 7.18 15.13
C TYR A 66 17.52 7.52 15.50
N TRP A 67 17.89 7.25 16.75
CA TRP A 67 19.23 7.49 17.25
C TRP A 67 20.19 6.37 16.81
N PHE A 68 21.38 6.76 16.35
CA PHE A 68 22.48 5.85 15.99
C PHE A 68 22.12 4.75 14.97
N ALA A 69 21.06 4.96 14.21
CA ALA A 69 20.59 4.09 13.16
C ALA A 69 20.47 4.86 11.84
N LYS A 70 20.39 4.13 10.72
CA LYS A 70 20.17 4.77 9.42
C LYS A 70 18.75 5.33 9.37
N ASN A 71 18.63 6.65 9.33
CA ASN A 71 17.34 7.33 9.21
C ASN A 71 16.93 7.50 7.75
N PRO A 72 15.76 6.97 7.34
CA PRO A 72 15.25 7.19 5.99
C PRO A 72 14.81 8.65 5.75
N ASN A 73 14.57 9.42 6.82
CA ASN A 73 14.22 10.83 6.79
C ASN A 73 15.40 11.78 7.08
N ALA A 74 16.63 11.28 7.26
CA ALA A 74 17.80 12.15 7.29
C ALA A 74 17.98 12.85 5.93
N ARG A 75 18.14 14.18 5.92
CA ARG A 75 18.21 14.96 4.68
C ARG A 75 18.93 16.30 4.84
N LEU A 76 19.34 16.85 3.70
CA LEU A 76 19.71 18.26 3.55
C LEU A 76 18.57 18.97 2.80
N SER A 77 17.87 19.87 3.49
CA SER A 77 16.75 20.63 2.94
C SER A 77 17.23 21.98 2.41
N ARG A 78 16.90 22.32 1.15
CA ARG A 78 17.17 23.63 0.55
C ARG A 78 15.84 24.39 0.38
N ILE A 79 15.68 25.45 1.15
CA ILE A 79 14.46 26.28 1.17
C ILE A 79 14.73 27.56 0.39
N VAL A 80 13.92 27.76 -0.65
CA VAL A 80 13.99 28.93 -1.54
C VAL A 80 12.76 29.79 -1.28
N TYR A 81 12.96 31.05 -0.93
CA TYR A 81 11.87 32.02 -0.84
C TYR A 81 11.54 32.55 -2.24
N HIS A 82 10.28 32.51 -2.66
CA HIS A 82 9.80 33.19 -3.87
C HIS A 82 8.93 34.38 -3.45
N ALA A 83 9.34 35.59 -3.80
CA ALA A 83 8.55 36.80 -3.52
C ALA A 83 7.42 36.94 -4.56
N GLY A 84 6.18 37.13 -4.08
CA GLY A 84 5.02 37.41 -4.92
C GLY A 84 3.97 36.28 -4.94
N ASN A 85 3.06 36.36 -5.90
CA ASN A 85 1.98 35.40 -6.09
C ASN A 85 2.49 34.11 -6.74
N ARG A 86 2.15 32.96 -6.16
CA ARG A 86 2.43 31.62 -6.67
C ARG A 86 1.27 31.18 -7.55
N PRO A 87 1.51 30.52 -8.69
CA PRO A 87 0.43 29.95 -9.47
C PRO A 87 -0.19 28.75 -8.74
N PRO A 88 -1.52 28.55 -8.84
CA PRO A 88 -2.16 27.42 -8.20
C PRO A 88 -1.72 26.10 -8.85
N ILE A 89 -1.73 25.03 -8.08
CA ILE A 89 -1.53 23.66 -8.56
C ILE A 89 -2.89 23.06 -8.86
N ALA A 90 -3.17 22.82 -10.14
CA ALA A 90 -4.40 22.19 -10.58
C ALA A 90 -4.35 20.67 -10.42
N ARG A 91 -5.45 20.06 -9.95
CA ARG A 91 -5.64 18.60 -9.92
C ARG A 91 -7.05 18.25 -10.40
N ILE A 92 -7.16 17.19 -11.19
CA ILE A 92 -8.43 16.63 -11.67
C ILE A 92 -8.64 15.28 -11.01
N SER A 93 -9.85 15.04 -10.54
CA SER A 93 -10.39 13.71 -10.26
C SER A 93 -11.63 13.47 -11.13
N ALA A 94 -11.75 12.28 -11.71
CA ALA A 94 -12.89 11.88 -12.52
C ALA A 94 -13.52 10.61 -11.92
N SER A 95 -14.85 10.55 -11.86
CA SER A 95 -15.55 9.36 -11.33
C SER A 95 -15.34 8.10 -12.17
N ARG A 96 -14.98 8.27 -13.43
CA ARG A 96 -14.60 7.22 -14.38
C ARG A 96 -13.76 7.84 -15.49
N THR A 97 -12.76 7.09 -15.97
CA THR A 97 -11.89 7.49 -17.08
C THR A 97 -12.13 6.69 -18.35
N VAL A 98 -12.96 5.64 -18.27
CA VAL A 98 -13.32 4.78 -19.39
C VAL A 98 -14.74 4.24 -19.24
N GLY A 99 -15.42 3.95 -20.34
CA GLY A 99 -16.70 3.25 -20.36
C GLY A 99 -17.44 3.38 -21.70
N ALA A 100 -18.60 2.73 -21.82
CA ALA A 100 -19.47 2.84 -22.99
C ALA A 100 -19.92 4.28 -23.29
N ALA A 101 -20.26 4.51 -24.56
CA ALA A 101 -20.98 5.70 -24.98
C ALA A 101 -22.50 5.50 -24.75
N PRO A 102 -23.22 6.48 -24.16
CA PRO A 102 -22.71 7.73 -23.60
C PRO A 102 -22.05 7.54 -22.22
N LEU A 103 -20.92 8.22 -21.98
CA LEU A 103 -20.19 8.19 -20.71
C LEU A 103 -20.53 9.42 -19.86
N THR A 104 -21.26 9.21 -18.76
CA THR A 104 -21.50 10.26 -17.75
C THR A 104 -20.40 10.24 -16.69
N VAL A 105 -19.72 11.35 -16.51
CA VAL A 105 -18.55 11.53 -15.65
C VAL A 105 -18.74 12.76 -14.76
N ARG A 106 -18.46 12.60 -13.45
CA ARG A 106 -18.32 13.69 -12.50
C ARG A 106 -16.85 14.05 -12.41
N LEU A 107 -16.53 15.29 -12.73
CA LEU A 107 -15.20 15.89 -12.67
C LEU A 107 -15.12 16.75 -11.40
N SER A 108 -14.01 16.65 -10.68
CA SER A 108 -13.75 17.40 -9.45
C SER A 108 -12.37 18.02 -9.50
N ALA A 109 -12.29 19.28 -9.08
CA ALA A 109 -11.04 20.00 -8.87
C ALA A 109 -10.45 19.74 -7.47
N ALA A 110 -11.05 18.82 -6.69
CA ALA A 110 -10.58 18.46 -5.36
C ALA A 110 -9.08 18.07 -5.39
N GLY A 111 -8.33 18.63 -4.45
CA GLY A 111 -6.87 18.51 -4.40
C GLY A 111 -6.11 19.60 -5.16
N SER A 112 -6.81 20.47 -5.92
CA SER A 112 -6.19 21.71 -6.39
C SER A 112 -5.91 22.62 -5.20
N THR A 113 -4.76 23.27 -5.19
CA THR A 113 -4.32 24.08 -4.04
C THR A 113 -3.53 25.28 -4.52
N ASP A 114 -3.69 26.38 -3.81
CA ASP A 114 -2.73 27.47 -3.81
C ASP A 114 -2.19 27.59 -2.39
N TYR A 115 -0.89 27.85 -2.28
CA TYR A 115 -0.22 27.99 -1.00
C TYR A 115 -0.23 29.44 -0.51
N ASP A 116 -0.70 30.39 -1.31
CA ASP A 116 -0.92 31.77 -0.90
C ASP A 116 -2.12 31.89 0.06
N PRO A 117 -1.91 32.47 1.25
CA PRO A 117 -2.91 32.47 2.31
C PRO A 117 -4.12 33.34 1.95
N GLY A 118 -5.32 32.76 2.07
CA GLY A 118 -6.59 33.46 1.84
C GLY A 118 -7.10 33.39 0.40
N ASP A 119 -6.38 32.72 -0.50
CA ASP A 119 -6.79 32.63 -1.89
C ASP A 119 -8.02 31.75 -2.09
N THR A 120 -8.99 32.30 -2.81
CA THR A 120 -10.17 31.57 -3.29
C THR A 120 -10.02 31.29 -4.78
N LEU A 121 -9.93 30.02 -5.13
CA LEU A 121 -9.64 29.58 -6.49
C LEU A 121 -10.88 29.55 -7.38
N ARG A 122 -10.67 29.93 -8.65
CA ARG A 122 -11.67 29.84 -9.71
C ARG A 122 -11.33 28.70 -10.67
N TYR A 123 -12.35 27.95 -11.07
CA TYR A 123 -12.19 26.73 -11.87
C TYR A 123 -12.90 26.87 -13.20
N ALA A 124 -12.18 26.58 -14.29
CA ALA A 124 -12.72 26.52 -15.64
C ALA A 124 -12.38 25.17 -16.28
N TRP A 125 -13.37 24.53 -16.88
CA TRP A 125 -13.25 23.22 -17.50
C TRP A 125 -13.43 23.33 -19.00
N SER A 126 -12.58 22.62 -19.74
CA SER A 126 -12.72 22.41 -21.17
C SER A 126 -12.61 20.94 -21.54
N ILE A 127 -13.27 20.54 -22.63
CA ILE A 127 -13.16 19.20 -23.21
C ILE A 127 -12.83 19.39 -24.68
N ASP A 128 -11.76 18.74 -25.12
CA ASP A 128 -11.23 18.83 -26.49
C ASP A 128 -11.02 20.29 -26.95
N GLY A 129 -10.50 21.10 -26.02
CA GLY A 129 -10.22 22.53 -26.23
C GLY A 129 -11.45 23.44 -26.18
N ARG A 130 -12.66 22.91 -26.03
CA ARG A 130 -13.90 23.71 -25.93
C ARG A 130 -14.28 23.92 -24.47
N ALA A 131 -14.54 25.16 -24.07
CA ALA A 131 -15.04 25.46 -22.73
C ALA A 131 -16.40 24.79 -22.50
N VAL A 132 -16.54 24.07 -21.38
CA VAL A 132 -17.77 23.33 -21.06
C VAL A 132 -18.44 23.79 -19.77
N ALA A 133 -17.66 24.19 -18.75
CA ALA A 133 -18.19 24.43 -17.41
C ALA A 133 -17.27 25.29 -16.56
N THR A 134 -17.80 25.80 -15.46
CA THR A 134 -17.03 26.40 -14.35
C THR A 134 -17.50 25.79 -13.01
N GLY A 135 -16.68 25.95 -11.96
CA GLY A 135 -16.98 25.44 -10.61
C GLY A 135 -16.11 24.26 -10.19
N ALA A 136 -16.08 23.99 -8.89
CA ALA A 136 -15.19 22.98 -8.29
C ALA A 136 -15.58 21.54 -8.65
N GLU A 137 -16.88 21.28 -8.85
CA GLU A 137 -17.39 19.99 -9.33
C GLU A 137 -18.36 20.20 -10.49
N VAL A 138 -18.23 19.38 -11.54
CA VAL A 138 -19.08 19.45 -12.74
C VAL A 138 -19.40 18.04 -13.23
N THR A 139 -20.62 17.83 -13.73
CA THR A 139 -21.02 16.58 -14.38
C THR A 139 -21.14 16.78 -15.89
N ARG A 140 -20.59 15.86 -16.69
CA ARG A 140 -20.63 15.89 -18.16
C ARG A 140 -20.95 14.52 -18.73
N THR A 141 -21.69 14.51 -19.82
CA THR A 141 -22.00 13.30 -20.60
C THR A 141 -21.36 13.39 -21.96
N LEU A 142 -20.54 12.39 -22.30
CA LEU A 142 -19.82 12.28 -23.57
C LEU A 142 -20.49 11.20 -24.41
N SER A 143 -21.19 11.61 -25.47
CA SER A 143 -21.93 10.68 -26.35
C SER A 143 -21.11 10.16 -27.52
N ALA A 144 -20.08 10.90 -27.95
CA ALA A 144 -19.21 10.50 -29.04
C ALA A 144 -18.18 9.48 -28.53
N PRO A 145 -17.99 8.33 -29.19
CA PRO A 145 -16.88 7.45 -28.88
C PRO A 145 -15.53 8.06 -29.25
N GLY A 146 -14.48 7.62 -28.57
CA GLY A 146 -13.10 8.02 -28.78
C GLY A 146 -12.43 8.54 -27.52
N ALA A 147 -11.25 9.14 -27.71
CA ALA A 147 -10.51 9.77 -26.63
C ALA A 147 -10.87 11.25 -26.52
N HIS A 148 -11.29 11.68 -25.33
CA HIS A 148 -11.58 13.06 -24.99
C HIS A 148 -10.57 13.58 -23.97
N THR A 149 -10.07 14.79 -24.18
CA THR A 149 -9.13 15.44 -23.25
C THR A 149 -9.86 16.47 -22.43
N VAL A 150 -10.02 16.20 -21.13
CA VAL A 150 -10.52 17.18 -20.15
C VAL A 150 -9.35 18.02 -19.69
N ARG A 151 -9.48 19.34 -19.70
CA ARG A 151 -8.53 20.27 -19.10
C ARG A 151 -9.22 21.12 -18.05
N LEU A 152 -8.61 21.18 -16.87
CA LEU A 152 -8.95 22.10 -15.79
C LEU A 152 -7.95 23.24 -15.80
N THR A 153 -8.46 24.48 -15.78
CA THR A 153 -7.68 25.69 -15.50
C THR A 153 -8.12 26.22 -14.15
N VAL A 154 -7.18 26.32 -13.23
CA VAL A 154 -7.36 26.91 -11.89
C VAL A 154 -6.73 28.28 -11.89
N ARG A 155 -7.43 29.29 -11.38
CA ARG A 155 -6.96 30.67 -11.35
C ARG A 155 -7.07 31.23 -9.94
N ASP A 156 -6.01 31.88 -9.49
CA ASP A 156 -5.99 32.61 -8.22
C ASP A 156 -6.57 34.04 -8.37
N PRO A 157 -6.77 34.78 -7.27
CA PRO A 157 -7.25 36.16 -7.30
C PRO A 157 -6.30 37.15 -7.99
N ALA A 158 -4.98 36.95 -7.92
CA ALA A 158 -3.97 37.81 -8.59
C ALA A 158 -3.88 37.56 -10.10
N GLY A 159 -4.48 36.47 -10.56
CA GLY A 159 -4.65 36.06 -11.92
C GLY A 159 -3.64 35.06 -12.47
N ALA A 160 -2.76 34.48 -11.66
CA ALA A 160 -1.94 33.36 -12.13
C ALA A 160 -2.79 32.09 -12.24
N THR A 161 -2.33 31.17 -13.08
CA THR A 161 -3.10 29.97 -13.45
C THR A 161 -2.27 28.71 -13.40
N GLY A 162 -2.88 27.64 -12.89
CA GLY A 162 -2.43 26.27 -13.04
C GLY A 162 -3.34 25.49 -13.98
N THR A 163 -2.80 24.49 -14.67
CA THR A 163 -3.61 23.60 -15.52
C THR A 163 -3.32 22.14 -15.23
N ALA A 164 -4.33 21.31 -15.42
CA ALA A 164 -4.23 19.86 -15.37
C ALA A 164 -5.05 19.25 -16.51
N GLU A 165 -4.64 18.09 -17.00
CA GLU A 165 -5.34 17.36 -18.05
C GLU A 165 -5.65 15.93 -17.63
N GLN A 166 -6.78 15.42 -18.07
CA GLN A 166 -7.22 14.04 -17.88
C GLN A 166 -7.82 13.52 -19.17
N ARG A 167 -7.31 12.39 -19.66
CA ARG A 167 -7.87 11.69 -20.82
C ARG A 167 -9.03 10.79 -20.37
N LEU A 168 -10.14 10.83 -21.12
CA LEU A 168 -11.30 9.97 -20.98
C LEU A 168 -11.47 9.13 -22.24
N LEU A 169 -11.75 7.84 -22.10
CA LEU A 169 -11.94 6.89 -23.20
C LEU A 169 -13.41 6.46 -23.26
N VAL A 170 -14.12 6.85 -24.32
CA VAL A 170 -15.56 6.63 -24.46
C VAL A 170 -15.80 5.59 -25.56
N GLY A 171 -16.60 4.57 -25.30
CA GLY A 171 -17.03 3.59 -26.30
C GLY A 171 -16.61 2.14 -26.07
N ASN A 172 -15.90 1.84 -24.98
CA ASN A 172 -15.64 0.46 -24.56
C ASN A 172 -15.82 0.33 -23.05
N THR A 173 -16.52 -0.71 -22.59
CA THR A 173 -16.79 -0.93 -21.16
C THR A 173 -15.69 -1.80 -20.56
N PRO A 174 -15.11 -1.45 -19.39
CA PRO A 174 -14.18 -2.34 -18.72
C PRO A 174 -14.84 -3.69 -18.42
N PRO A 175 -14.22 -4.82 -18.82
CA PRO A 175 -14.78 -6.11 -18.53
C PRO A 175 -14.74 -6.42 -17.02
N GLN A 176 -15.45 -7.47 -16.62
CA GLN A 176 -15.48 -7.97 -15.27
C GLN A 176 -15.03 -9.44 -15.25
N VAL A 177 -14.17 -9.78 -14.29
CA VAL A 177 -13.73 -11.16 -14.04
C VAL A 177 -13.81 -11.44 -12.55
N SER A 178 -14.27 -12.63 -12.18
CA SER A 178 -14.34 -13.09 -10.79
C SER A 178 -13.87 -14.55 -10.69
N ILE A 179 -13.36 -14.93 -9.52
CA ILE A 179 -13.00 -16.31 -9.19
C ILE A 179 -13.81 -16.75 -7.98
N ARG A 180 -14.61 -17.80 -8.15
CA ARG A 180 -15.32 -18.51 -7.10
C ARG A 180 -14.49 -19.72 -6.64
N LEU A 181 -14.35 -19.87 -5.33
CA LEU A 181 -13.77 -21.05 -4.69
C LEU A 181 -14.85 -21.71 -3.84
N ASP A 182 -14.88 -23.03 -3.84
CA ASP A 182 -15.73 -23.80 -2.94
C ASP A 182 -14.95 -24.01 -1.62
N GLY A 183 -15.22 -23.15 -0.65
CA GLY A 183 -14.57 -23.17 0.67
C GLY A 183 -13.83 -21.87 0.96
N ASN A 184 -12.75 -22.00 1.73
CA ASN A 184 -12.01 -20.84 2.25
C ASN A 184 -11.23 -20.12 1.16
N ARG A 185 -11.23 -18.79 1.21
CA ARG A 185 -10.53 -17.91 0.25
C ARG A 185 -9.25 -17.27 0.80
N SER A 186 -8.94 -17.45 2.07
CA SER A 186 -7.74 -16.93 2.73
C SER A 186 -6.68 -18.00 2.92
N PHE A 187 -7.04 -19.24 3.22
CA PHE A 187 -6.10 -20.27 3.63
C PHE A 187 -6.18 -21.52 2.76
N TYR A 188 -5.01 -22.12 2.53
CA TYR A 188 -4.96 -23.54 2.17
C TYR A 188 -4.75 -24.38 3.43
N TRP A 189 -5.24 -25.61 3.40
CA TRP A 189 -4.81 -26.67 4.33
C TRP A 189 -4.28 -27.83 3.49
N ASP A 190 -3.87 -28.92 4.13
CA ASP A 190 -3.41 -30.16 3.46
C ASP A 190 -4.52 -30.90 2.68
N SER A 191 -5.57 -30.18 2.27
CA SER A 191 -6.67 -30.69 1.45
C SER A 191 -6.15 -31.02 0.05
N ALA A 192 -6.52 -32.19 -0.46
CA ALA A 192 -6.03 -32.69 -1.74
C ALA A 192 -6.49 -31.83 -2.95
N SER A 193 -7.65 -31.17 -2.84
CA SER A 193 -8.14 -30.32 -3.91
C SER A 193 -9.18 -29.29 -3.46
N VAL A 194 -9.21 -28.11 -4.11
CA VAL A 194 -10.20 -27.05 -3.87
C VAL A 194 -10.92 -26.72 -5.18
N PRO A 195 -12.23 -26.98 -5.31
CA PRO A 195 -12.98 -26.63 -6.52
C PRO A 195 -12.99 -25.12 -6.78
N TYR A 196 -12.96 -24.73 -8.05
CA TYR A 196 -13.02 -23.34 -8.47
C TYR A 196 -13.78 -23.16 -9.79
N ARG A 197 -14.31 -21.95 -9.98
CA ARG A 197 -14.93 -21.49 -11.23
C ARG A 197 -14.60 -20.02 -11.48
N VAL A 198 -14.26 -19.69 -12.71
CA VAL A 198 -14.11 -18.31 -13.18
C VAL A 198 -15.41 -17.83 -13.79
N GLU A 199 -15.77 -16.59 -13.49
CA GLU A 199 -16.84 -15.85 -14.15
C GLU A 199 -16.19 -14.71 -14.93
N ALA A 200 -16.61 -14.48 -16.17
CA ALA A 200 -16.20 -13.31 -16.94
C ALA A 200 -17.42 -12.75 -17.66
N SER A 201 -17.55 -11.43 -17.67
CA SER A 201 -18.62 -10.72 -18.34
C SER A 201 -18.14 -9.38 -18.86
N ASP A 202 -18.66 -9.01 -20.01
CA ASP A 202 -18.39 -7.77 -20.70
C ASP A 202 -19.67 -7.33 -21.40
N ALA A 203 -19.97 -6.02 -21.37
CA ALA A 203 -21.25 -5.54 -21.89
C ALA A 203 -21.36 -5.77 -23.41
N GLU A 204 -20.24 -5.73 -24.10
CA GLU A 204 -20.16 -5.83 -25.55
C GLU A 204 -19.76 -7.22 -26.07
N ASP A 205 -18.95 -7.98 -25.32
CA ASP A 205 -18.51 -9.33 -25.69
C ASP A 205 -19.39 -10.45 -25.08
N GLY A 206 -20.27 -10.15 -24.12
CA GLY A 206 -21.17 -11.11 -23.48
C GLY A 206 -20.59 -11.73 -22.21
N SER A 207 -20.87 -13.01 -21.96
CA SER A 207 -20.40 -13.71 -20.75
C SER A 207 -19.63 -14.97 -21.08
N LEU A 208 -18.89 -15.51 -20.11
CA LEU A 208 -18.12 -16.74 -20.28
C LEU A 208 -19.03 -17.90 -20.72
N GLY A 209 -18.70 -18.51 -21.86
CA GLY A 209 -19.51 -19.55 -22.50
C GLY A 209 -20.65 -19.03 -23.39
N ARG A 210 -20.93 -17.71 -23.37
CA ARG A 210 -21.93 -17.03 -24.20
C ARG A 210 -21.38 -15.69 -24.71
N GLY A 211 -20.60 -15.75 -25.78
CA GLY A 211 -19.91 -14.59 -26.37
C GLY A 211 -18.42 -14.53 -26.01
N ILE A 212 -18.06 -14.86 -24.76
CA ILE A 212 -16.67 -15.01 -24.33
C ILE A 212 -16.29 -16.50 -24.34
N ALA A 213 -15.45 -16.92 -25.29
CA ALA A 213 -14.94 -18.28 -25.33
C ALA A 213 -13.97 -18.57 -24.16
N PRO A 214 -13.98 -19.78 -23.55
CA PRO A 214 -13.06 -20.11 -22.44
C PRO A 214 -11.58 -19.92 -22.76
N SER A 215 -11.18 -20.10 -24.03
CA SER A 215 -9.81 -19.86 -24.49
C SER A 215 -9.37 -18.38 -24.43
N ARG A 216 -10.31 -17.43 -24.32
CA ARG A 216 -10.02 -16.00 -24.13
C ARG A 216 -9.76 -15.63 -22.66
N VAL A 217 -10.01 -16.54 -21.73
CA VAL A 217 -9.77 -16.33 -20.29
C VAL A 217 -8.57 -17.16 -19.87
N ARG A 218 -7.49 -16.47 -19.48
CA ARG A 218 -6.27 -17.13 -19.02
C ARG A 218 -6.33 -17.30 -17.50
N VAL A 219 -6.30 -18.55 -17.04
CA VAL A 219 -6.26 -18.90 -15.62
C VAL A 219 -4.92 -19.53 -15.28
N THR A 220 -4.25 -19.05 -14.24
CA THR A 220 -2.98 -19.62 -13.75
C THR A 220 -3.00 -19.83 -12.25
N LEU A 221 -2.35 -20.90 -11.81
CA LEU A 221 -2.04 -21.17 -10.40
C LEU A 221 -0.53 -21.15 -10.19
N ASP A 222 -0.08 -20.24 -9.35
CA ASP A 222 1.31 -20.06 -8.96
C ASP A 222 1.49 -20.40 -7.48
N TYR A 223 2.65 -20.98 -7.12
CA TYR A 223 3.05 -21.17 -5.72
C TYR A 223 4.28 -20.31 -5.43
N GLN A 224 4.22 -19.54 -4.35
CA GLN A 224 5.28 -18.65 -3.90
C GLN A 224 5.81 -19.15 -2.57
N ALA A 225 7.03 -19.68 -2.59
CA ALA A 225 7.69 -20.30 -1.43
C ALA A 225 8.18 -19.30 -0.37
N THR A 226 8.29 -18.00 -0.70
CA THR A 226 8.74 -16.96 0.23
C THR A 226 7.92 -15.70 0.09
N GLY A 227 7.45 -15.14 1.22
CA GLY A 227 7.16 -13.71 1.33
C GLY A 227 5.78 -13.25 0.86
N VAL A 228 4.71 -13.94 1.27
CA VAL A 228 3.37 -13.38 1.20
C VAL A 228 2.71 -13.33 2.57
N SER A 229 3.30 -12.54 3.47
CA SER A 229 2.53 -11.90 4.54
C SER A 229 1.59 -10.86 3.90
N ARG A 230 0.56 -11.33 3.17
CA ARG A 230 -0.54 -10.49 2.68
C ARG A 230 -1.74 -10.72 3.58
N ALA A 231 -2.16 -9.67 4.27
CA ALA A 231 -3.59 -9.46 4.47
C ALA A 231 -4.27 -9.38 3.09
N PRO A 232 -5.42 -10.02 2.86
CA PRO A 232 -6.19 -9.81 1.65
C PRO A 232 -6.64 -8.35 1.66
N ALA A 233 -6.56 -7.66 0.52
CA ALA A 233 -7.36 -6.45 0.38
C ALA A 233 -8.83 -6.89 0.36
N ALA A 234 -9.63 -6.38 1.31
CA ALA A 234 -11.07 -6.55 1.28
C ALA A 234 -11.63 -5.96 -0.04
N GLY A 235 -12.52 -6.70 -0.69
CA GLY A 235 -13.28 -6.22 -1.84
C GLY A 235 -13.02 -7.00 -3.13
N HIS A 236 -14.13 -7.40 -3.77
CA HIS A 236 -14.23 -8.17 -5.01
C HIS A 236 -13.70 -7.47 -6.29
N GLN A 237 -12.64 -6.66 -6.19
CA GLN A 237 -11.91 -6.07 -7.33
C GLN A 237 -10.41 -5.90 -7.06
N ALA A 238 -9.83 -6.66 -6.13
CA ALA A 238 -8.44 -6.45 -5.73
C ALA A 238 -7.45 -6.88 -6.82
N GLU A 239 -7.10 -5.90 -7.67
CA GLU A 239 -5.83 -5.86 -8.39
C GLU A 239 -4.66 -6.17 -7.43
N ALA A 240 -3.67 -6.95 -7.86
CA ALA A 240 -2.50 -7.24 -7.04
C ALA A 240 -1.93 -5.91 -6.48
N PRO A 241 -1.73 -5.76 -5.15
CA PRO A 241 -1.34 -4.47 -4.55
C PRO A 241 -0.12 -3.84 -5.23
N GLY A 242 0.87 -4.65 -5.60
CA GLY A 242 2.02 -4.21 -6.38
C GLY A 242 1.67 -3.67 -7.78
N LEU A 243 0.74 -4.31 -8.49
CA LEU A 243 0.26 -3.82 -9.79
C LEU A 243 -0.57 -2.54 -9.65
N ALA A 244 -1.44 -2.48 -8.63
CA ALA A 244 -2.23 -1.28 -8.34
C ALA A 244 -1.34 -0.08 -7.98
N LEU A 245 -0.23 -0.33 -7.29
CA LEU A 245 0.79 0.68 -7.01
C LEU A 245 1.55 1.07 -8.29
N ILE A 246 1.99 0.11 -9.11
CA ILE A 246 2.64 0.35 -10.40
C ILE A 246 1.77 1.19 -11.35
N ARG A 247 0.47 0.90 -11.42
CA ARG A 247 -0.49 1.65 -12.27
C ARG A 247 -0.73 3.08 -11.79
N ARG A 248 -0.57 3.35 -10.49
CA ARG A 248 -0.67 4.69 -9.90
C ARG A 248 0.67 5.44 -9.94
N SER A 249 1.74 4.80 -10.41
CA SER A 249 3.05 5.39 -10.60
C SER A 249 3.36 5.59 -12.09
N ASP A 250 4.52 6.19 -12.37
CA ASP A 250 5.03 6.47 -13.71
C ASP A 250 5.76 5.27 -14.35
N CYS A 251 5.86 4.14 -13.65
CA CYS A 251 6.59 2.95 -14.11
C CYS A 251 6.12 2.47 -15.50
N LEU A 252 4.82 2.56 -15.78
CA LEU A 252 4.21 2.12 -17.05
C LEU A 252 4.52 3.03 -18.25
N ALA A 253 5.10 4.22 -18.03
CA ALA A 253 5.57 5.06 -19.13
C ALA A 253 6.78 4.43 -19.83
N CYS A 254 7.59 3.65 -19.10
CA CYS A 254 8.85 3.10 -19.58
C CYS A 254 8.86 1.57 -19.64
N HIS A 255 8.01 0.89 -18.86
CA HIS A 255 7.94 -0.57 -18.78
C HIS A 255 6.54 -1.07 -19.11
N GLY A 256 6.41 -1.95 -20.10
CA GLY A 256 5.19 -2.73 -20.30
C GLY A 256 5.21 -4.00 -19.46
N VAL A 257 4.04 -4.56 -19.13
CA VAL A 257 3.96 -5.84 -18.39
C VAL A 257 4.55 -6.97 -19.24
N ASP A 258 4.11 -7.05 -20.49
CA ASP A 258 4.42 -8.15 -21.41
C ASP A 258 5.33 -7.72 -22.57
N GLN A 259 5.31 -6.43 -22.92
CA GLN A 259 6.05 -5.86 -24.04
C GLN A 259 7.11 -4.87 -23.54
N ALA A 260 8.31 -4.93 -24.12
CA ALA A 260 9.35 -3.94 -23.85
C ALA A 260 8.96 -2.59 -24.45
N SER A 261 9.37 -1.50 -23.79
CA SER A 261 9.18 -0.12 -24.25
C SER A 261 10.54 0.59 -24.22
N LEU A 262 10.69 1.63 -23.40
CA LEU A 262 11.98 2.26 -23.14
C LEU A 262 12.89 1.35 -22.29
N GLY A 263 12.31 0.62 -21.34
CA GLY A 263 12.94 -0.46 -20.57
C GLY A 263 12.43 -1.86 -20.94
N PRO A 264 13.01 -2.93 -20.36
CA PRO A 264 12.52 -4.30 -20.54
C PRO A 264 11.09 -4.44 -20.00
N SER A 265 10.34 -5.43 -20.50
CA SER A 265 9.03 -5.73 -19.91
C SER A 265 9.19 -6.25 -18.48
N PHE A 266 8.17 -6.08 -17.63
CA PHE A 266 8.19 -6.64 -16.29
C PHE A 266 8.36 -8.16 -16.31
N ARG A 267 7.76 -8.86 -17.28
CA ARG A 267 7.98 -10.29 -17.49
C ARG A 267 9.44 -10.63 -17.83
N MET A 268 10.11 -9.83 -18.65
CA MET A 268 11.55 -10.04 -18.93
C MET A 268 12.42 -9.82 -17.70
N VAL A 269 12.08 -8.84 -16.86
CA VAL A 269 12.75 -8.63 -15.56
C VAL A 269 12.52 -9.85 -14.68
N ALA A 270 11.28 -10.30 -14.54
CA ALA A 270 10.91 -11.46 -13.75
C ALA A 270 11.69 -12.72 -14.17
N GLN A 271 11.68 -13.03 -15.48
CA GLN A 271 12.39 -14.18 -16.04
C GLN A 271 13.90 -14.12 -15.81
N ARG A 272 14.52 -12.94 -15.94
CA ARG A 272 15.97 -12.78 -15.73
C ARG A 272 16.39 -13.04 -14.28
N TYR A 273 15.53 -12.69 -13.34
CA TYR A 273 15.80 -12.77 -11.90
C TYR A 273 15.10 -13.96 -11.21
N ALA A 274 14.44 -14.84 -11.97
CA ALA A 274 13.78 -16.04 -11.49
C ALA A 274 14.72 -16.93 -10.66
N GLY A 275 14.22 -17.46 -9.54
CA GLY A 275 14.96 -18.41 -8.69
C GLY A 275 16.18 -17.85 -7.98
N ARG A 276 16.30 -16.52 -7.81
CA ARG A 276 17.41 -15.87 -7.10
C ARG A 276 16.90 -15.23 -5.80
N ASP A 277 17.32 -15.76 -4.66
CA ASP A 277 16.84 -15.35 -3.33
C ASP A 277 17.08 -13.85 -3.01
N SER A 278 18.11 -13.25 -3.59
CA SER A 278 18.44 -11.83 -3.43
C SER A 278 17.79 -10.89 -4.46
N ALA A 279 16.98 -11.41 -5.39
CA ALA A 279 16.39 -10.63 -6.47
C ALA A 279 15.47 -9.51 -5.97
N LEU A 280 14.63 -9.82 -4.98
CA LEU A 280 13.66 -8.86 -4.43
C LEU A 280 14.37 -7.64 -3.85
N ASP A 281 15.27 -7.83 -2.90
CA ASP A 281 15.97 -6.71 -2.25
C ASP A 281 16.86 -5.93 -3.24
N ARG A 282 17.53 -6.62 -4.16
CA ARG A 282 18.34 -5.97 -5.19
C ARG A 282 17.51 -5.09 -6.12
N LEU A 283 16.36 -5.58 -6.57
CA LEU A 283 15.48 -4.84 -7.47
C LEU A 283 14.77 -3.69 -6.74
N VAL A 284 14.40 -3.87 -5.47
CA VAL A 284 13.87 -2.78 -4.61
C VAL A 284 14.89 -1.64 -4.51
N SER A 285 16.15 -1.95 -4.18
CA SER A 285 17.21 -0.93 -4.16
C SER A 285 17.41 -0.28 -5.52
N LYS A 286 17.28 -1.05 -6.61
CA LYS A 286 17.42 -0.53 -7.98
C LYS A 286 16.30 0.43 -8.37
N VAL A 287 15.05 0.15 -7.98
CA VAL A 287 13.90 1.03 -8.25
C VAL A 287 14.07 2.37 -7.55
N ILE A 288 14.48 2.34 -6.28
CA ILE A 288 14.63 3.55 -5.46
C ILE A 288 15.83 4.40 -5.90
N ALA A 289 16.99 3.76 -6.13
CA ALA A 289 18.23 4.47 -6.46
C ALA A 289 18.44 4.73 -7.97
N GLY A 290 17.69 4.04 -8.83
CA GLY A 290 17.85 4.11 -10.28
C GLY A 290 19.16 3.50 -10.81
N GLY A 291 19.55 3.93 -12.01
CA GLY A 291 20.85 3.64 -12.63
C GLY A 291 20.77 2.81 -13.91
N SER A 292 21.92 2.37 -14.41
CA SER A 292 22.06 1.76 -15.75
C SER A 292 22.81 0.41 -15.72
N GLY A 293 23.07 -0.18 -16.89
CA GLY A 293 24.03 -1.29 -17.07
C GLY A 293 23.47 -2.72 -17.02
N ASN A 294 22.30 -2.93 -16.40
CA ASN A 294 21.70 -4.28 -16.30
C ASN A 294 21.01 -4.75 -17.60
N TRP A 295 20.60 -3.80 -18.44
CA TRP A 295 19.85 -4.01 -19.69
C TRP A 295 20.38 -3.08 -20.79
N GLY A 296 21.71 -2.94 -20.88
CA GLY A 296 22.38 -2.00 -21.79
C GLY A 296 22.60 -0.62 -21.18
N ASN A 297 22.84 0.37 -22.05
CA ASN A 297 23.30 1.71 -21.67
C ASN A 297 22.17 2.68 -21.27
N ARG A 298 20.91 2.24 -21.34
CA ARG A 298 19.76 3.06 -20.94
C ARG A 298 19.70 3.20 -19.42
N VAL A 299 19.45 4.42 -18.96
CA VAL A 299 19.37 4.79 -17.54
C VAL A 299 17.93 4.67 -17.06
N MET A 300 17.71 3.95 -15.97
CA MET A 300 16.45 3.96 -15.23
C MET A 300 16.47 5.12 -14.22
N ALA A 301 15.46 5.99 -14.26
CA ALA A 301 15.29 7.07 -13.29
C ALA A 301 15.11 6.52 -11.88
N ALA A 302 15.60 7.26 -10.89
CA ALA A 302 15.45 6.94 -9.48
C ALA A 302 14.04 7.31 -8.99
N HIS A 303 13.47 6.50 -8.10
CA HIS A 303 12.19 6.78 -7.44
C HIS A 303 12.41 6.92 -5.92
N PRO A 304 13.15 7.94 -5.45
CA PRO A 304 13.55 8.08 -4.06
C PRO A 304 12.36 8.35 -3.12
N THR A 305 11.21 8.74 -3.65
CA THR A 305 9.97 9.00 -2.90
C THR A 305 9.19 7.72 -2.57
N LEU A 306 9.52 6.58 -3.18
CA LEU A 306 8.91 5.30 -2.82
C LEU A 306 9.52 4.76 -1.54
N SER A 307 8.68 4.46 -0.55
CA SER A 307 9.15 3.71 0.63
C SER A 307 9.62 2.32 0.21
N ARG A 308 10.50 1.73 1.02
CA ARG A 308 11.04 0.39 0.73
C ARG A 308 9.94 -0.66 0.67
N ASP A 309 8.91 -0.54 1.49
CA ASP A 309 7.78 -1.48 1.53
C ASP A 309 6.89 -1.36 0.30
N VAL A 310 6.59 -0.13 -0.14
CA VAL A 310 5.86 0.12 -1.38
C VAL A 310 6.63 -0.43 -2.57
N ALA A 311 7.93 -0.16 -2.65
CA ALA A 311 8.80 -0.71 -3.69
C ALA A 311 8.87 -2.25 -3.62
N ARG A 312 8.89 -2.85 -2.42
CA ARG A 312 8.89 -4.31 -2.23
C ARG A 312 7.60 -4.93 -2.74
N GLN A 313 6.45 -4.31 -2.52
CA GLN A 313 5.17 -4.77 -3.07
C GLN A 313 5.14 -4.72 -4.61
N MET A 314 5.61 -3.61 -5.20
CA MET A 314 5.71 -3.47 -6.65
C MET A 314 6.66 -4.51 -7.26
N VAL A 315 7.86 -4.67 -6.70
CA VAL A 315 8.88 -5.61 -7.20
C VAL A 315 8.46 -7.06 -6.99
N SER A 316 7.76 -7.37 -5.89
CA SER A 316 7.20 -8.71 -5.65
C SER A 316 6.21 -9.08 -6.76
N TYR A 317 5.33 -8.16 -7.16
CA TYR A 317 4.48 -8.36 -8.34
C TYR A 317 5.31 -8.54 -9.63
N VAL A 318 6.34 -7.74 -9.87
CA VAL A 318 7.19 -7.89 -11.06
C VAL A 318 7.82 -9.29 -11.09
N LEU A 319 8.42 -9.73 -9.99
CA LEU A 319 9.07 -11.03 -9.88
C LEU A 319 8.08 -12.20 -9.97
N SER A 320 6.82 -12.02 -9.58
CA SER A 320 5.80 -13.07 -9.72
C SER A 320 5.49 -13.40 -11.19
N LEU A 321 5.82 -12.51 -12.14
CA LEU A 321 5.66 -12.76 -13.57
C LEU A 321 6.68 -13.76 -14.15
N ALA A 322 7.63 -14.25 -13.35
CA ALA A 322 8.75 -15.09 -13.78
C ALA A 322 8.31 -16.49 -14.16
N SER A 323 7.32 -17.03 -13.44
CA SER A 323 6.71 -18.31 -13.73
C SER A 323 5.37 -18.03 -14.41
N PRO A 324 5.13 -18.52 -15.63
CA PRO A 324 3.78 -18.71 -16.08
C PRO A 324 3.26 -19.86 -15.20
N GLY A 325 2.53 -19.55 -14.14
CA GLY A 325 1.89 -20.56 -13.30
C GLY A 325 1.18 -21.61 -14.12
N THR A 326 0.89 -22.74 -13.48
CA THR A 326 0.21 -23.86 -14.15
C THR A 326 -1.06 -23.31 -14.80
N VAL A 327 -1.16 -23.40 -16.12
CA VAL A 327 -2.35 -22.93 -16.85
C VAL A 327 -3.48 -23.89 -16.56
N LEU A 328 -4.60 -23.36 -16.10
CA LEU A 328 -5.76 -24.12 -15.71
C LEU A 328 -6.95 -23.84 -16.65
N PRO A 329 -7.94 -24.75 -16.73
CA PRO A 329 -9.23 -24.43 -17.36
C PRO A 329 -9.98 -23.33 -16.59
N THR A 330 -11.07 -22.81 -17.15
CA THR A 330 -11.90 -21.79 -16.48
C THR A 330 -12.72 -22.33 -15.31
N SER A 331 -12.72 -23.64 -15.09
CA SER A 331 -13.31 -24.30 -13.92
C SER A 331 -12.64 -25.65 -13.70
N GLY A 332 -12.51 -26.08 -12.46
CA GLY A 332 -11.93 -27.37 -12.12
C GLY A 332 -11.67 -27.48 -10.64
N ALA A 333 -10.62 -28.19 -10.26
CA ALA A 333 -10.20 -28.32 -8.88
C ALA A 333 -8.69 -28.05 -8.76
N LEU A 334 -8.33 -27.09 -7.89
CA LEU A 334 -6.95 -26.70 -7.64
C LEU A 334 -6.22 -27.83 -6.94
N ARG A 335 -4.99 -28.12 -7.35
CA ARG A 335 -4.09 -29.03 -6.65
C ARG A 335 -3.10 -28.19 -5.84
N LEU A 336 -3.17 -28.33 -4.51
CA LEU A 336 -2.38 -27.55 -3.57
C LEU A 336 -1.35 -28.48 -2.89
N ASP A 337 -0.35 -28.96 -3.62
CA ASP A 337 0.65 -29.93 -3.13
C ASP A 337 2.08 -29.37 -2.98
N ARG A 338 2.39 -28.25 -3.63
CA ARG A 338 3.72 -27.60 -3.62
C ARG A 338 4.20 -27.18 -2.22
N HIS A 339 3.32 -26.82 -1.31
CA HIS A 339 3.67 -26.43 0.06
C HIS A 339 4.25 -27.57 0.92
N ARG A 340 4.07 -28.83 0.51
CA ARG A 340 4.46 -30.01 1.31
C ARG A 340 5.98 -30.24 1.37
N GLY A 341 6.77 -29.56 0.54
CA GLY A 341 8.23 -29.66 0.53
C GLY A 341 8.98 -28.40 0.96
N ASP A 342 8.37 -27.22 0.81
CA ASP A 342 9.07 -25.92 0.88
C ASP A 342 8.78 -25.09 2.15
N GLY A 343 7.89 -25.55 3.04
CA GLY A 343 7.45 -24.76 4.20
C GLY A 343 6.38 -23.72 3.85
N ALA A 344 6.19 -22.71 4.71
CA ALA A 344 5.11 -21.72 4.60
C ALA A 344 5.20 -20.89 3.30
N GLY A 345 4.11 -20.81 2.54
CA GLY A 345 4.03 -20.07 1.28
C GLY A 345 2.61 -19.61 0.96
N ALA A 346 2.38 -19.22 -0.29
CA ALA A 346 1.05 -18.87 -0.78
C ALA A 346 0.81 -19.37 -2.20
N TYR A 347 -0.42 -19.80 -2.46
CA TYR A 347 -0.92 -20.04 -3.81
C TYR A 347 -1.63 -18.80 -4.32
N VAL A 348 -1.31 -18.40 -5.55
CA VAL A 348 -1.93 -17.27 -6.23
C VAL A 348 -2.67 -17.82 -7.45
N LEU A 349 -4.00 -17.79 -7.38
CA LEU A 349 -4.87 -18.14 -8.50
C LEU A 349 -5.28 -16.85 -9.21
N THR A 350 -4.91 -16.71 -10.48
CA THR A 350 -5.16 -15.52 -11.28
C THR A 350 -6.01 -15.85 -12.49
N ALA A 351 -7.04 -15.06 -12.75
CA ALA A 351 -7.87 -15.12 -13.95
C ALA A 351 -7.81 -13.77 -14.68
N ARG A 352 -7.48 -13.80 -15.98
CA ARG A 352 -7.28 -12.62 -16.83
C ARG A 352 -8.16 -12.72 -18.06
N TYR A 353 -8.85 -11.64 -18.39
CA TYR A 353 -9.63 -11.50 -19.61
C TYR A 353 -9.33 -10.15 -20.26
N VAL A 354 -9.16 -10.16 -21.58
CA VAL A 354 -8.97 -8.98 -22.41
C VAL A 354 -10.12 -8.95 -23.42
N ASP A 355 -10.88 -7.86 -23.40
CA ASP A 355 -11.99 -7.65 -24.32
C ASP A 355 -11.49 -7.35 -25.75
N GLN A 356 -12.41 -7.02 -26.64
CA GLN A 356 -12.07 -6.52 -27.97
C GLN A 356 -12.01 -4.99 -27.99
N ALA A 357 -11.13 -4.44 -28.81
CA ALA A 357 -11.13 -3.00 -29.07
C ALA A 357 -12.47 -2.57 -29.70
N ARG A 358 -13.03 -1.45 -29.22
CA ARG A 358 -14.32 -0.91 -29.70
C ARG A 358 -14.30 0.59 -29.82
N ALA A 359 -14.90 1.09 -30.91
CA ALA A 359 -15.18 2.49 -31.14
C ALA A 359 -13.97 3.45 -30.91
N GLY A 360 -12.78 3.03 -31.34
CA GLY A 360 -11.53 3.80 -31.19
C GLY A 360 -10.87 3.72 -29.81
N VAL A 361 -11.46 2.96 -28.88
CA VAL A 361 -10.85 2.59 -27.59
C VAL A 361 -10.22 1.21 -27.75
N GLY A 362 -8.95 1.09 -27.34
CA GLY A 362 -8.22 -0.17 -27.39
C GLY A 362 -8.81 -1.23 -26.46
N PRO A 363 -8.30 -2.47 -26.52
CA PRO A 363 -8.73 -3.53 -25.62
C PRO A 363 -8.48 -3.14 -24.16
N LEU A 364 -9.45 -3.45 -23.30
CA LEU A 364 -9.40 -3.30 -21.86
C LEU A 364 -9.27 -4.68 -21.21
N GLU A 365 -8.75 -4.65 -20.00
CA GLU A 365 -8.36 -5.84 -19.27
C GLU A 365 -8.99 -5.88 -17.89
N ALA A 366 -9.45 -7.06 -17.51
CA ALA A 366 -9.85 -7.39 -16.16
C ALA A 366 -9.02 -8.55 -15.62
N VAL A 367 -8.65 -8.45 -14.34
CA VAL A 367 -7.89 -9.45 -13.62
C VAL A 367 -8.58 -9.71 -12.29
N ALA A 368 -8.79 -10.98 -11.96
CA ALA A 368 -9.18 -11.44 -10.64
C ALA A 368 -8.07 -12.28 -10.04
N GLU A 369 -7.84 -12.13 -8.74
CA GLU A 369 -6.82 -12.87 -7.99
C GLU A 369 -7.43 -13.44 -6.70
N VAL A 370 -7.04 -14.66 -6.36
CA VAL A 370 -7.27 -15.24 -5.02
C VAL A 370 -5.95 -15.76 -4.48
N VAL A 371 -5.61 -15.31 -3.27
CA VAL A 371 -4.39 -15.71 -2.57
C VAL A 371 -4.76 -16.62 -1.41
N LEU A 372 -4.38 -17.89 -1.51
CA LEU A 372 -4.48 -18.84 -0.42
C LEU A 372 -3.12 -18.88 0.29
N ARG A 373 -3.04 -18.34 1.50
CA ARG A 373 -1.83 -18.34 2.34
C ARG A 373 -1.80 -19.52 3.30
N SER A 374 -0.63 -19.74 3.91
CA SER A 374 -0.49 -20.64 5.03
C SER A 374 -1.49 -20.29 6.15
N PRO A 375 -2.15 -21.29 6.77
CA PRO A 375 -3.00 -21.07 7.94
C PRO A 375 -2.18 -20.80 9.20
N LEU A 376 -0.86 -20.95 9.16
CA LEU A 376 0.08 -20.52 10.19
C LEU A 376 0.71 -19.19 9.78
N LEU A 377 0.58 -18.21 10.65
CA LEU A 377 1.22 -16.90 10.57
C LEU A 377 2.24 -16.78 11.71
N HIS A 378 3.44 -16.28 11.42
CA HIS A 378 4.36 -15.86 12.47
C HIS A 378 3.99 -14.45 12.94
N ALA A 379 3.82 -14.28 14.24
CA ALA A 379 3.37 -13.02 14.81
C ALA A 379 4.41 -11.91 14.64
N GLY A 380 5.70 -12.24 14.58
CA GLY A 380 6.78 -11.29 14.27
C GLY A 380 6.75 -10.73 12.84
N ASP A 381 6.02 -11.37 11.91
CA ASP A 381 5.84 -10.88 10.54
C ASP A 381 4.63 -9.93 10.39
N VAL A 382 3.85 -9.74 11.45
CA VAL A 382 2.70 -8.83 11.45
C VAL A 382 3.19 -7.40 11.68
N THR A 383 2.95 -6.53 10.71
CA THR A 383 3.45 -5.14 10.73
C THR A 383 2.48 -4.14 11.34
N ASP A 384 1.17 -4.41 11.28
CA ASP A 384 0.15 -3.54 11.84
C ASP A 384 -0.20 -4.02 13.26
N VAL A 385 0.38 -3.34 14.24
CA VAL A 385 0.37 -3.74 15.64
C VAL A 385 0.30 -2.53 16.55
N LYS A 386 -0.18 -2.72 17.77
CA LYS A 386 -0.11 -1.73 18.85
C LYS A 386 0.35 -2.40 20.14
N GLY A 387 1.25 -1.75 20.87
CA GLY A 387 1.75 -2.27 22.14
C GLY A 387 2.59 -3.55 21.99
N ILE A 388 3.07 -3.82 20.77
CA ILE A 388 3.91 -4.96 20.42
C ILE A 388 5.29 -4.45 19.99
N GLY A 389 6.36 -5.00 20.55
CA GLY A 389 7.71 -4.89 20.01
C GLY A 389 8.12 -6.20 19.34
N VAL A 390 8.89 -6.13 18.26
CA VAL A 390 9.37 -7.32 17.54
C VAL A 390 10.89 -7.40 17.69
N SER A 391 11.38 -8.54 18.15
CA SER A 391 12.82 -8.80 18.30
C SER A 391 13.16 -10.23 17.90
N PRO A 392 14.41 -10.52 17.49
CA PRO A 392 14.85 -11.89 17.28
C PRO A 392 14.69 -12.70 18.56
N GLY A 393 14.18 -13.92 18.42
CA GLY A 393 14.04 -14.85 19.52
C GLY A 393 13.77 -16.27 19.05
N ARG A 394 13.76 -17.19 20.00
CA ARG A 394 13.51 -18.61 19.76
C ARG A 394 12.04 -18.93 19.96
N GLY A 395 11.36 -19.34 18.89
CA GLY A 395 9.94 -19.69 18.93
C GLY A 395 9.66 -21.09 19.53
N ALA A 396 8.39 -21.51 19.51
CA ALA A 396 7.92 -22.73 20.17
C ALA A 396 8.50 -24.03 19.57
N ASP A 397 8.95 -23.98 18.31
CA ASP A 397 9.64 -25.07 17.60
C ASP A 397 11.17 -25.01 17.74
N ALA A 398 11.68 -24.17 18.65
CA ALA A 398 13.09 -23.92 18.90
C ALA A 398 13.89 -23.27 17.74
N GLN A 399 13.22 -22.75 16.70
CA GLN A 399 13.89 -22.03 15.61
C GLN A 399 13.99 -20.52 15.92
N GLU A 400 15.10 -19.91 15.51
CA GLU A 400 15.32 -18.45 15.64
C GLU A 400 14.54 -17.69 14.56
N ARG A 401 13.72 -16.73 14.97
CA ARG A 401 12.92 -15.85 14.09
C ARG A 401 12.47 -14.59 14.84
N PRO A 402 11.88 -13.59 14.16
CA PRO A 402 11.21 -12.49 14.84
C PRO A 402 10.04 -12.98 15.71
N ILE A 403 10.00 -12.55 16.98
CA ILE A 403 8.93 -12.86 17.95
C ILE A 403 8.25 -11.56 18.37
N ALA A 404 6.91 -11.57 18.41
CA ALA A 404 6.12 -10.44 18.88
C ALA A 404 6.08 -10.43 20.41
N THR A 405 6.42 -9.33 21.04
CA THR A 405 6.44 -9.16 22.50
C THR A 405 5.44 -8.09 22.89
N ALA A 406 4.49 -8.42 23.76
CA ALA A 406 3.42 -7.53 24.19
C ALA A 406 3.78 -6.80 25.48
N TYR A 407 3.59 -5.47 25.48
CA TYR A 407 3.94 -4.58 26.59
C TYR A 407 2.71 -3.87 27.21
N ASP A 408 1.54 -3.98 26.59
CA ASP A 408 0.34 -3.22 26.97
C ASP A 408 -0.90 -4.13 27.17
N PRO A 409 -1.74 -3.92 28.21
CA PRO A 409 -2.97 -4.70 28.48
C PRO A 409 -4.12 -4.56 27.47
N GLY A 410 -3.84 -4.02 26.29
CA GLY A 410 -4.68 -4.01 25.10
C GLY A 410 -3.85 -4.08 23.83
N ALA A 411 -2.65 -4.66 23.91
CA ALA A 411 -1.80 -4.88 22.75
C ALA A 411 -2.52 -5.75 21.72
N TRP A 412 -2.32 -5.46 20.44
CA TRP A 412 -3.00 -6.18 19.38
C TRP A 412 -2.16 -6.38 18.13
N LEU A 413 -2.50 -7.44 17.40
CA LEU A 413 -1.99 -7.80 16.07
C LEU A 413 -3.16 -7.69 15.09
N HIS A 414 -3.03 -6.89 14.04
CA HIS A 414 -4.04 -6.80 12.98
C HIS A 414 -3.67 -7.76 11.85
N LEU A 415 -4.53 -8.77 11.63
CA LEU A 415 -4.32 -9.82 10.63
C LEU A 415 -4.92 -9.47 9.26
N GLY A 416 -5.71 -8.40 9.22
CA GLY A 416 -6.46 -7.96 8.04
C GLY A 416 -7.68 -8.84 7.74
N PRO A 417 -8.29 -8.62 6.56
CA PRO A 417 -9.43 -9.39 6.09
C PRO A 417 -9.12 -10.89 6.09
N THR A 418 -10.05 -11.70 6.56
CA THR A 418 -9.83 -13.14 6.65
C THR A 418 -11.17 -13.84 6.50
N ASP A 419 -11.24 -14.75 5.55
CA ASP A 419 -12.37 -15.65 5.39
C ASP A 419 -12.30 -16.73 6.48
N LEU A 420 -13.31 -16.75 7.36
CA LEU A 420 -13.45 -17.74 8.43
C LEU A 420 -14.24 -18.98 7.99
N THR A 421 -14.68 -19.06 6.73
CA THR A 421 -15.41 -20.21 6.21
C THR A 421 -14.59 -21.50 6.38
N GLY A 422 -15.14 -22.48 7.09
CA GLY A 422 -14.45 -23.75 7.37
C GLY A 422 -13.35 -23.65 8.43
N VAL A 423 -13.20 -22.53 9.14
CA VAL A 423 -12.33 -22.40 10.32
C VAL A 423 -13.13 -22.82 11.57
N GLY A 424 -12.53 -23.69 12.39
CA GLY A 424 -13.13 -24.17 13.66
C GLY A 424 -12.51 -23.52 14.91
N GLY A 425 -11.37 -22.86 14.76
CA GLY A 425 -10.74 -22.12 15.84
C GLY A 425 -9.43 -21.45 15.42
N VAL A 426 -8.95 -20.56 16.26
CA VAL A 426 -7.66 -19.89 16.13
C VAL A 426 -6.82 -20.22 17.34
N SER A 427 -5.64 -20.77 17.10
CA SER A 427 -4.66 -21.12 18.12
C SER A 427 -3.52 -20.11 18.10
N VAL A 428 -3.28 -19.46 19.24
CA VAL A 428 -2.18 -18.51 19.42
C VAL A 428 -1.13 -19.19 20.27
N GLY A 429 0.08 -19.34 19.73
CA GLY A 429 1.24 -19.83 20.47
C GLY A 429 1.90 -18.68 21.21
N LEU A 430 1.92 -18.72 22.54
CA LEU A 430 2.46 -17.65 23.38
C LEU A 430 3.27 -18.15 24.58
N GLN A 431 4.09 -17.26 25.14
CA GLN A 431 4.64 -17.36 26.49
C GLN A 431 4.00 -16.27 27.33
N THR A 432 3.52 -16.63 28.52
CA THR A 432 3.07 -15.66 29.54
C THR A 432 4.24 -15.28 30.43
N LEU A 433 4.42 -13.99 30.72
CA LEU A 433 5.54 -13.48 31.52
C LEU A 433 5.02 -13.00 32.87
N GLY A 434 4.80 -13.95 33.78
CA GLY A 434 4.37 -13.69 35.17
C GLY A 434 2.88 -13.37 35.36
N HIS A 435 2.14 -13.11 34.28
CA HIS A 435 0.73 -12.71 34.34
C HIS A 435 -0.18 -13.59 33.47
N ALA A 436 -1.45 -13.69 33.85
CA ALA A 436 -2.43 -14.38 33.02
C ALA A 436 -2.70 -13.55 31.76
N VAL A 437 -2.89 -14.23 30.63
CA VAL A 437 -3.16 -13.57 29.34
C VAL A 437 -4.45 -14.13 28.77
N THR A 438 -5.38 -13.25 28.43
CA THR A 438 -6.57 -13.58 27.66
C THR A 438 -6.40 -13.11 26.22
N VAL A 439 -6.47 -14.05 25.30
CA VAL A 439 -6.49 -13.79 23.86
C VAL A 439 -7.94 -13.58 23.46
N GLU A 440 -8.24 -12.43 22.86
CA GLU A 440 -9.52 -12.12 22.24
C GLU A 440 -9.35 -12.05 20.72
N LEU A 441 -10.17 -12.79 19.99
CA LEU A 441 -10.31 -12.57 18.55
C LEU A 441 -11.43 -11.55 18.33
N ARG A 442 -11.15 -10.45 17.63
CA ARG A 442 -12.10 -9.36 17.40
C ARG A 442 -12.28 -9.07 15.91
N ALA A 443 -13.47 -8.61 15.54
CA ALA A 443 -13.81 -8.21 14.18
C ALA A 443 -13.77 -6.68 13.99
N ASP A 444 -13.37 -6.25 12.80
CA ASP A 444 -13.50 -4.91 12.20
C ASP A 444 -12.66 -3.81 12.86
N SER A 445 -12.34 -3.94 14.15
CA SER A 445 -11.38 -3.09 14.85
C SER A 445 -10.89 -3.76 16.14
N ALA A 446 -9.79 -3.26 16.71
CA ALA A 446 -9.30 -3.72 18.02
C ALA A 446 -10.32 -3.51 19.18
N GLY A 447 -11.28 -2.60 19.03
CA GLY A 447 -12.39 -2.39 19.97
C GLY A 447 -13.71 -3.03 19.55
N GLY A 448 -13.73 -3.73 18.40
CA GLY A 448 -14.94 -4.29 17.80
C GLY A 448 -15.46 -5.53 18.50
N ALA A 449 -16.45 -6.17 17.87
CA ALA A 449 -17.14 -7.33 18.43
C ALA A 449 -16.15 -8.48 18.70
N VAL A 450 -16.23 -9.07 19.90
CA VAL A 450 -15.45 -10.25 20.27
C VAL A 450 -16.07 -11.48 19.62
N LEU A 451 -15.29 -12.16 18.79
CA LEU A 451 -15.67 -13.39 18.10
C LEU A 451 -15.45 -14.62 18.97
N GLY A 452 -14.49 -14.55 19.90
CA GLY A 452 -14.19 -15.59 20.87
C GLY A 452 -13.00 -15.19 21.73
N THR A 453 -12.84 -15.88 22.86
CA THR A 453 -11.74 -15.66 23.80
C THR A 453 -11.11 -16.96 24.27
N SER A 454 -9.88 -16.87 24.77
CA SER A 454 -9.17 -17.98 25.40
C SER A 454 -8.17 -17.44 26.40
N SER A 455 -8.22 -17.91 27.65
CA SER A 455 -7.35 -17.45 28.72
C SER A 455 -6.29 -18.50 29.04
N VAL A 456 -5.07 -18.02 29.29
CA VAL A 456 -3.92 -18.86 29.64
C VAL A 456 -3.31 -18.33 30.93
N ALA A 457 -3.15 -19.23 31.91
CA ALA A 457 -2.51 -18.92 33.18
C ALA A 457 -0.99 -18.74 33.00
N PRO A 458 -0.30 -18.08 33.96
CA PRO A 458 1.16 -17.98 33.94
C PRO A 458 1.83 -19.36 33.86
N ALA A 459 2.60 -19.59 32.81
CA ALA A 459 3.38 -20.81 32.62
C ALA A 459 4.63 -20.82 33.50
N ALA A 460 4.93 -21.97 34.12
CA ALA A 460 6.18 -22.18 34.82
C ALA A 460 7.37 -22.05 33.86
N ASN A 461 8.43 -21.35 34.29
CA ASN A 461 9.64 -21.09 33.49
C ASN A 461 9.36 -20.46 32.11
N GLU A 462 8.26 -19.70 31.98
CA GLU A 462 7.88 -19.03 30.72
C GLU A 462 7.74 -20.02 29.55
N ALA A 463 7.32 -21.26 29.80
CA ALA A 463 7.17 -22.26 28.74
C ALA A 463 6.17 -21.82 27.66
N TRP A 464 6.47 -22.14 26.39
CA TRP A 464 5.53 -21.96 25.29
C TRP A 464 4.25 -22.76 25.53
N THR A 465 3.12 -22.12 25.32
CA THR A 465 1.77 -22.68 25.50
C THR A 465 0.86 -22.18 24.39
N THR A 466 -0.36 -22.70 24.30
CA THR A 466 -1.32 -22.36 23.25
C THR A 466 -2.65 -21.91 23.83
N ALA A 467 -3.10 -20.71 23.46
CA ALA A 467 -4.46 -20.25 23.66
C ALA A 467 -5.30 -20.63 22.44
N ARG A 468 -6.28 -21.53 22.62
CA ARG A 468 -7.21 -21.91 21.55
C ARG A 468 -8.53 -21.18 21.70
N VAL A 469 -8.86 -20.34 20.73
CA VAL A 469 -10.13 -19.62 20.61
C VAL A 469 -11.05 -20.41 19.67
N PRO A 470 -12.11 -21.09 20.15
CA PRO A 470 -13.06 -21.79 19.29
C PRO A 470 -13.87 -20.80 18.46
N LEU A 471 -14.20 -21.15 17.22
CA LEU A 471 -15.01 -20.33 16.33
C LEU A 471 -16.13 -21.13 15.69
N ASP A 472 -17.34 -20.59 15.74
CA ASP A 472 -18.49 -21.07 14.97
C ASP A 472 -19.10 -19.94 14.12
N LEU A 473 -18.27 -19.38 13.25
CA LEU A 473 -18.64 -18.29 12.34
C LEU A 473 -18.14 -18.59 10.94
N SER A 474 -18.69 -17.90 9.94
CA SER A 474 -18.31 -18.04 8.53
C SER A 474 -18.29 -16.67 7.84
N GLY A 475 -17.55 -16.60 6.74
CA GLY A 475 -17.42 -15.40 5.92
C GLY A 475 -16.22 -14.52 6.30
N GLU A 476 -16.03 -13.47 5.52
CA GLU A 476 -14.90 -12.55 5.64
C GLU A 476 -15.10 -11.57 6.81
N ARG A 477 -14.07 -11.39 7.64
CA ARG A 477 -13.99 -10.39 8.71
C ARG A 477 -12.60 -9.77 8.73
N ASP A 478 -12.51 -8.49 9.08
CA ASP A 478 -11.21 -7.89 9.39
C ASP A 478 -10.80 -8.31 10.80
N LEU A 479 -9.69 -9.04 10.96
CA LEU A 479 -9.40 -9.76 12.20
C LEU A 479 -8.29 -9.12 13.04
N TYR A 480 -8.57 -8.98 14.33
CA TYR A 480 -7.62 -8.56 15.34
C TYR A 480 -7.43 -9.66 16.38
N VAL A 481 -6.17 -9.93 16.75
CA VAL A 481 -5.83 -10.69 17.96
C VAL A 481 -5.45 -9.68 19.03
N VAL A 482 -6.30 -9.54 20.05
CA VAL A 482 -6.08 -8.62 21.17
C VAL A 482 -5.66 -9.42 22.40
N LEU A 483 -4.61 -8.94 23.06
CA LEU A 483 -4.08 -9.53 24.28
C LEU A 483 -4.54 -8.69 25.47
N ARG A 484 -5.18 -9.33 26.43
CA ARG A 484 -5.60 -8.75 27.71
C ARG A 484 -4.82 -9.41 28.83
N SER A 485 -4.51 -8.65 29.86
CA SER A 485 -3.90 -9.17 31.08
C SER A 485 -4.43 -8.40 32.29
N ASP A 486 -4.41 -9.06 33.44
CA ASP A 486 -4.63 -8.45 34.76
C ASP A 486 -3.38 -7.74 35.30
N ALA A 487 -2.27 -7.77 34.54
CA ALA A 487 -1.07 -7.03 34.86
C ALA A 487 -1.38 -5.52 35.07
N PRO A 488 -0.83 -4.89 36.13
CA PRO A 488 -0.86 -3.44 36.26
C PRO A 488 -0.12 -2.78 35.08
N ASP A 489 -0.17 -1.46 34.92
CA ASP A 489 0.65 -0.76 33.93
C ASP A 489 2.14 -1.10 34.16
N LEU A 490 2.66 -1.98 33.31
CA LEU A 490 3.99 -2.56 33.44
C LEU A 490 5.08 -1.56 33.02
N GLY A 491 4.71 -0.47 32.34
CA GLY A 491 5.63 0.45 31.69
C GLY A 491 6.27 -0.15 30.43
N GLN A 492 6.90 0.71 29.62
CA GLN A 492 7.36 0.37 28.26
C GLN A 492 8.40 -0.77 28.17
N PHE A 493 9.03 -1.15 29.28
CA PHE A 493 10.14 -2.10 29.30
C PHE A 493 9.80 -3.48 29.87
N ASN A 494 8.61 -3.65 30.47
CA ASN A 494 8.21 -4.90 31.11
C ASN A 494 7.11 -5.58 30.28
N PRO A 495 7.45 -6.65 29.55
CA PRO A 495 6.48 -7.35 28.73
C PRO A 495 5.59 -8.29 29.55
N MET A 496 4.34 -8.48 29.11
CA MET A 496 3.40 -9.44 29.70
C MET A 496 3.36 -10.78 28.96
N ALA A 497 3.70 -10.78 27.68
CA ALA A 497 3.63 -11.98 26.86
C ALA A 497 4.56 -11.90 25.66
N ARG A 498 4.92 -13.07 25.12
CA ARG A 498 5.49 -13.21 23.78
C ARG A 498 4.55 -14.05 22.94
N VAL A 499 4.33 -13.66 21.70
CA VAL A 499 3.52 -14.39 20.72
C VAL A 499 4.43 -14.83 19.58
N ASP A 500 4.41 -16.12 19.30
CA ASP A 500 5.20 -16.73 18.25
C ASP A 500 4.38 -16.87 16.96
N VAL A 501 3.24 -17.54 17.06
CA VAL A 501 2.41 -17.89 15.90
C VAL A 501 0.94 -17.69 16.17
N VAL A 502 0.21 -17.38 15.11
CA VAL A 502 -1.25 -17.46 15.04
C VAL A 502 -1.61 -18.50 13.99
N ARG A 503 -2.34 -19.55 14.38
CA ARG A 503 -2.73 -20.67 13.51
C ARG A 503 -4.24 -20.77 13.38
N PHE A 504 -4.73 -20.80 12.15
CA PHE A 504 -6.14 -21.03 11.82
C PHE A 504 -6.39 -22.52 11.61
N GLU A 505 -7.20 -23.09 12.49
CA GLU A 505 -7.50 -24.52 12.47
C GLU A 505 -8.71 -24.82 11.58
N LYS A 506 -8.56 -25.79 10.68
CA LYS A 506 -9.67 -26.28 9.87
C LYS A 506 -10.72 -26.89 10.79
N ARG A 507 -11.99 -26.56 10.54
CA ARG A 507 -13.13 -27.20 11.21
C ARG A 507 -13.10 -28.71 10.92
N ALA A 508 -13.23 -29.52 11.96
CA ALA A 508 -13.40 -30.96 11.80
C ALA A 508 -14.71 -31.25 11.04
N PRO A 509 -14.76 -32.31 10.21
CA PRO A 509 -15.94 -32.69 9.46
C PRO A 509 -17.13 -33.06 10.34
#